data_AF-A0A8K0XL90-F1
#
_entry.id   AF-A0A8K0XL90-F1
#
_cell.length_a   1.000
_cell.length_b   1.000
_cell.length_c   1.000
_cell.angle_alpha   90.00
_cell.angle_beta   90.00
_cell.angle_gamma   90.00
#
_symmetry.space_group_name_H-M   'P 1'
#
loop_
_entity.id
_entity.type
_entity.pdbx_description
1 polymer ?
#
loop_
_entity_poly.entity_id
_entity_poly.type
_entity_poly.pdbx_seq_one_letter_code
_entity_poly.pdbx_strand_id
1 'polypeptide(L)'
;MFHKAKHHMLATELWEVLWIGSGGALDVLGTFVQQLVCVSSGDQSSPLFRASMGARRNLVINPFGDRYPDDDSAKLVMVQADGLEYAANGSDRHVLVYWLNGTDNHGERYMQLVHLTGGPGNYSFFSTSVQRQPPQTVTLYELGTFTRAQRDQIIALARAVRFDKRSYVNNCQTWLRDVLEAMVNADLISRALLEEIDAGIPLKTRVPELPADTSA
;
A
#
# COMPACT_ATOMS: atom_id res chain seq x y z
N MET A 1 -6.57 -38.36 37.15
CA MET A 1 -6.92 -39.19 35.98
C MET A 1 -7.24 -38.26 34.81
N PHE A 2 -6.37 -38.31 33.79
CA PHE A 2 -6.49 -37.95 32.37
C PHE A 2 -7.28 -36.68 31.95
N HIS A 3 -6.59 -35.58 31.60
CA HIS A 3 -6.09 -35.23 30.25
C HIS A 3 -7.17 -35.15 29.16
N LYS A 4 -7.50 -33.91 28.77
CA LYS A 4 -7.96 -33.56 27.42
C LYS A 4 -7.18 -32.36 26.92
N ALA A 5 -6.03 -32.65 26.31
CA ALA A 5 -5.44 -31.78 25.29
C ALA A 5 -6.26 -31.95 24.00
N LYS A 6 -6.61 -30.84 23.35
CA LYS A 6 -6.95 -30.85 21.92
C LYS A 6 -6.17 -29.74 21.23
N HIS A 7 -5.25 -30.21 20.40
CA HIS A 7 -4.56 -29.49 19.35
C HIS A 7 -5.53 -28.89 18.34
N HIS A 8 -5.21 -27.68 17.88
CA HIS A 8 -5.35 -27.20 16.50
C HIS A 8 -4.39 -26.00 16.37
N MET A 9 -3.11 -26.24 16.07
CA MET A 9 -2.50 -26.10 14.73
C MET A 9 -2.90 -24.83 13.96
N LEU A 10 -2.09 -23.78 14.18
CA LEU A 10 -1.34 -22.99 13.19
C LEU A 10 -2.03 -22.73 11.84
N ALA A 11 -2.50 -21.49 11.66
CA ALA A 11 -2.72 -20.87 10.36
C ALA A 11 -2.06 -19.47 10.40
N THR A 12 -0.73 -19.43 10.43
CA THR A 12 0.04 -18.17 10.47
C THR A 12 1.11 -18.07 9.40
N GLU A 13 1.13 -18.94 8.39
CA GLU A 13 2.13 -18.86 7.32
C GLU A 13 1.46 -18.96 5.95
N LEU A 14 1.95 -18.12 5.00
CA LEU A 14 1.54 -17.93 3.59
C LEU A 14 0.64 -16.71 3.26
N TRP A 15 0.96 -15.52 3.78
CA TRP A 15 0.51 -14.26 3.16
C TRP A 15 1.64 -13.27 2.84
N GLU A 16 2.88 -13.64 3.16
CA GLU A 16 4.09 -12.81 3.01
C GLU A 16 4.51 -12.56 1.55
N VAL A 17 3.99 -13.30 0.57
CA VAL A 17 4.43 -13.20 -0.83
C VAL A 17 3.81 -12.02 -1.59
N LEU A 18 2.75 -11.37 -1.08
CA LEU A 18 2.12 -10.25 -1.79
C LEU A 18 2.53 -8.86 -1.30
N TRP A 19 3.29 -8.74 -0.21
CA TRP A 19 3.64 -7.45 0.38
C TRP A 19 5.14 -7.13 0.44
N ILE A 20 6.02 -8.12 0.34
CA ILE A 20 7.48 -7.90 0.29
C ILE A 20 8.06 -8.67 -0.90
N GLY A 21 8.49 -7.95 -1.95
CA GLY A 21 9.41 -8.50 -2.97
C GLY A 21 8.88 -8.65 -4.39
N SER A 22 8.65 -7.54 -5.10
CA SER A 22 8.84 -7.51 -6.56
C SER A 22 10.28 -7.11 -6.87
N GLY A 23 11.22 -8.01 -6.57
CA GLY A 23 12.65 -7.82 -6.77
C GLY A 23 13.39 -9.14 -6.68
N GLY A 24 13.29 -9.96 -7.73
CA GLY A 24 14.04 -11.21 -7.84
C GLY A 24 13.37 -12.22 -8.76
N ALA A 25 13.93 -12.41 -9.95
CA ALA A 25 13.59 -13.50 -10.84
C ALA A 25 13.93 -14.85 -10.20
N LEU A 26 13.08 -15.86 -10.37
CA LEU A 26 13.48 -17.25 -10.62
C LEU A 26 12.28 -18.06 -11.14
N ASP A 27 12.52 -18.75 -12.24
CA ASP A 27 11.67 -19.73 -12.93
C ASP A 27 11.28 -20.91 -12.03
N VAL A 28 10.02 -21.37 -12.12
CA VAL A 28 9.69 -22.81 -12.14
C VAL A 28 8.48 -23.07 -13.05
N LEU A 29 8.69 -24.04 -13.93
CA LEU A 29 7.82 -24.58 -14.98
C LEU A 29 6.52 -25.24 -14.48
N GLY A 30 5.47 -25.19 -15.32
CA GLY A 30 4.21 -25.90 -15.06
C GLY A 30 3.21 -25.86 -16.23
N THR A 31 3.63 -26.41 -17.37
CA THR A 31 2.86 -27.06 -18.47
C THR A 31 1.33 -26.89 -18.53
N PHE A 32 0.80 -26.32 -19.63
CA PHE A 32 -0.42 -26.81 -20.29
C PHE A 32 -0.48 -26.39 -21.79
N VAL A 33 -0.20 -27.38 -22.65
CA VAL A 33 -0.86 -27.81 -23.92
C VAL A 33 -2.12 -26.99 -24.31
N GLN A 34 -2.50 -26.65 -25.55
CA GLN A 34 -2.00 -26.76 -26.93
C GLN A 34 -3.16 -26.22 -27.81
N GLN A 35 -2.91 -25.32 -28.76
CA GLN A 35 -3.58 -25.40 -30.07
C GLN A 35 -2.91 -24.48 -31.09
N LEU A 36 -2.63 -25.07 -32.24
CA LEU A 36 -1.78 -24.57 -33.32
C LEU A 36 -2.50 -24.93 -34.62
N VAL A 37 -2.87 -23.93 -35.43
CA VAL A 37 -3.25 -23.98 -36.87
C VAL A 37 -3.27 -22.51 -37.35
N CYS A 38 -2.71 -22.00 -38.45
CA CYS A 38 -1.79 -22.46 -39.51
C CYS A 38 -1.40 -21.21 -40.37
N VAL A 39 -0.17 -21.22 -40.95
CA VAL A 39 0.21 -20.81 -42.35
C VAL A 39 0.03 -19.31 -42.74
N SER A 40 0.92 -18.60 -43.46
CA SER A 40 2.27 -18.80 -44.02
C SER A 40 2.72 -17.47 -44.66
N SER A 41 4.04 -17.29 -44.78
CA SER A 41 4.81 -16.58 -45.82
C SER A 41 4.65 -15.07 -46.03
N GLY A 42 5.73 -14.32 -45.77
CA GLY A 42 5.96 -13.00 -46.37
C GLY A 42 7.14 -12.24 -45.79
N ASP A 43 8.29 -12.39 -46.44
CA ASP A 43 9.31 -11.36 -46.67
C ASP A 43 10.30 -10.96 -45.54
N GLN A 44 11.59 -11.19 -45.84
CA GLN A 44 12.75 -10.82 -45.03
C GLN A 44 13.53 -9.71 -45.75
N SER A 45 13.32 -8.45 -45.38
CA SER A 45 14.36 -7.42 -45.49
C SER A 45 13.96 -6.14 -44.76
N SER A 46 14.52 -5.89 -43.58
CA SER A 46 14.68 -4.54 -43.02
C SER A 46 15.64 -4.56 -41.82
N PRO A 47 16.78 -3.85 -41.88
CA PRO A 47 17.60 -3.57 -40.71
C PRO A 47 17.12 -2.26 -40.08
N LEU A 48 16.76 -2.31 -38.79
CA LEU A 48 16.80 -1.23 -37.78
C LEU A 48 15.87 -1.59 -36.60
N PHE A 49 16.18 -2.67 -35.89
CA PHE A 49 15.56 -2.92 -34.58
C PHE A 49 16.31 -2.11 -33.52
N ARG A 50 15.89 -0.86 -33.34
CA ARG A 50 16.24 -0.06 -32.18
C ARG A 50 15.48 -0.66 -31.00
N ALA A 51 16.16 -1.42 -30.15
CA ALA A 51 15.60 -1.95 -28.92
C ALA A 51 15.24 -0.78 -27.98
N SER A 52 14.02 -0.27 -28.13
CA SER A 52 13.37 0.52 -27.09
C SER A 52 13.16 -0.44 -25.92
N MET A 53 14.02 -0.38 -24.90
CA MET A 53 13.73 -0.97 -23.60
C MET A 53 12.44 -0.33 -23.11
N GLY A 54 11.32 -1.01 -23.37
CA GLY A 54 10.01 -0.61 -22.92
C GLY A 54 10.06 -0.50 -21.42
N ALA A 55 9.92 0.73 -20.91
CA ALA A 55 9.68 0.97 -19.51
C ALA A 55 8.52 0.08 -19.10
N ARG A 56 8.82 -0.98 -18.32
CA ARG A 56 7.79 -1.78 -17.65
C ARG A 56 7.05 -0.80 -16.75
N ARG A 57 5.93 -0.27 -17.23
CA ARG A 57 5.00 0.47 -16.40
C ARG A 57 4.53 -0.55 -15.37
N ASN A 58 4.90 -0.35 -14.10
CA ASN A 58 4.26 -1.04 -13.00
C ASN A 58 2.78 -0.68 -13.08
N LEU A 59 2.00 -1.52 -13.75
CA LEU A 59 0.55 -1.46 -13.74
C LEU A 59 0.15 -1.64 -12.30
N VAL A 60 -0.36 -0.57 -11.70
CA VAL A 60 -1.00 -0.65 -10.39
C VAL A 60 -2.18 -1.58 -10.56
N ILE A 61 -2.06 -2.81 -10.08
CA ILE A 61 -3.16 -3.74 -10.08
C ILE A 61 -4.15 -3.20 -9.05
N ASN A 62 -5.25 -2.63 -9.54
CA ASN A 62 -6.40 -2.24 -8.75
C ASN A 62 -7.54 -3.22 -9.06
N PRO A 63 -7.41 -4.49 -8.64
CA PRO A 63 -8.25 -5.57 -9.17
C PRO A 63 -9.72 -5.43 -8.75
N PHE A 64 -9.98 -4.60 -7.73
CA PHE A 64 -11.30 -4.36 -7.16
C PHE A 64 -11.85 -2.96 -7.45
N GLY A 65 -11.07 -2.09 -8.10
CA GLY A 65 -11.44 -0.68 -8.31
C GLY A 65 -12.73 -0.49 -9.10
N ASP A 66 -12.93 -1.29 -10.14
CA ASP A 66 -14.13 -1.21 -10.98
C ASP A 66 -15.36 -1.82 -10.29
N ARG A 67 -15.16 -2.80 -9.39
CA ARG A 67 -16.24 -3.51 -8.70
C ARG A 67 -16.69 -2.80 -7.43
N TYR A 68 -15.75 -2.17 -6.73
CA TYR A 68 -15.99 -1.42 -5.49
C TYR A 68 -15.36 -0.03 -5.63
N PRO A 69 -15.89 0.82 -6.52
CA PRO A 69 -15.41 2.19 -6.66
C PRO A 69 -15.74 3.01 -5.42
N ASP A 70 -15.03 4.13 -5.24
CA ASP A 70 -15.48 5.13 -4.29
C ASP A 70 -16.78 5.79 -4.82
N ASP A 71 -17.74 6.04 -3.93
CA ASP A 71 -19.05 6.61 -4.26
C ASP A 71 -19.24 7.99 -3.60
N ASP A 72 -20.44 8.56 -3.69
CA ASP A 72 -20.77 9.88 -3.14
C ASP A 72 -21.20 9.84 -1.67
N SER A 73 -21.28 8.65 -1.06
CA SER A 73 -21.66 8.54 0.34
C SER A 73 -20.61 9.15 1.26
N ALA A 74 -21.04 9.63 2.43
CA ALA A 74 -20.12 10.04 3.49
C ALA A 74 -19.51 8.78 4.13
N LYS A 75 -18.19 8.78 4.34
CA LYS A 75 -17.46 7.60 4.78
C LYS A 75 -16.58 7.89 5.97
N LEU A 76 -16.55 6.96 6.92
CA LEU A 76 -15.59 6.96 8.00
C LEU A 76 -14.20 6.70 7.41
N VAL A 77 -13.30 7.68 7.58
CA VAL A 77 -11.90 7.58 7.18
C VAL A 77 -11.07 7.23 8.41
N MET A 78 -10.13 6.30 8.24
CA MET A 78 -9.34 5.72 9.30
C MET A 78 -7.84 5.87 8.99
N VAL A 79 -7.04 6.04 10.04
CA VAL A 79 -5.62 5.71 10.02
C VAL A 79 -5.44 4.29 10.54
N GLN A 80 -4.63 3.51 9.84
CA GLN A 80 -4.20 2.18 10.28
C GLN A 80 -2.68 2.16 10.45
N ALA A 81 -2.22 1.50 11.51
CA ALA A 81 -0.85 1.06 11.64
C ALA A 81 -0.79 -0.44 11.93
N ASP A 82 0.17 -1.14 11.33
CA ASP A 82 0.46 -2.53 11.66
C ASP A 82 0.72 -2.67 13.16
N GLY A 83 0.30 -3.80 13.77
CA GLY A 83 0.34 -3.99 15.22
C GLY A 83 1.71 -3.79 15.87
N LEU A 84 1.73 -3.47 17.17
CA LEU A 84 2.94 -3.20 17.94
C LEU A 84 3.92 -4.40 17.97
N GLU A 85 3.42 -5.63 17.83
CA GLU A 85 4.22 -6.85 17.84
C GLU A 85 5.19 -6.93 16.66
N TYR A 86 4.85 -6.34 15.50
CA TYR A 86 5.70 -6.36 14.30
C TYR A 86 6.95 -5.47 14.44
N ALA A 87 6.88 -4.46 15.32
CA ALA A 87 8.01 -3.57 15.62
C ALA A 87 9.10 -4.25 16.48
N ALA A 88 8.80 -5.40 17.12
CA ALA A 88 9.75 -6.10 17.98
C ALA A 88 11.00 -6.59 17.22
N ASN A 89 10.90 -6.78 15.90
CA ASN A 89 12.00 -7.19 15.02
C ASN A 89 12.75 -6.00 14.39
N GLY A 90 12.48 -4.76 14.83
CA GLY A 90 13.11 -3.55 14.31
C GLY A 90 12.63 -3.14 12.90
N SER A 91 11.57 -3.74 12.39
CA SER A 91 10.95 -3.33 11.13
C SER A 91 10.05 -2.11 11.34
N ASP A 92 10.05 -1.18 10.38
CA ASP A 92 9.18 -0.01 10.43
C ASP A 92 7.71 -0.44 10.27
N ARG A 93 6.85 -0.03 11.21
CA ARG A 93 5.40 -0.25 11.12
C ARG A 93 4.86 0.42 9.85
N HIS A 94 4.17 -0.34 9.01
CA HIS A 94 3.48 0.25 7.87
C HIS A 94 2.26 1.02 8.34
N VAL A 95 2.03 2.17 7.73
CA VAL A 95 0.91 3.06 8.07
C VAL A 95 0.18 3.49 6.81
N LEU A 96 -1.13 3.66 6.92
CA LEU A 96 -1.99 4.02 5.80
C LEU A 96 -3.24 4.78 6.25
N VAL A 97 -3.82 5.52 5.31
CA VAL A 97 -5.18 6.07 5.42
C VAL A 97 -6.11 5.22 4.56
N TYR A 98 -7.30 4.90 5.07
CA TYR A 98 -8.29 4.16 4.29
C TYR A 98 -9.73 4.50 4.63
N TRP A 99 -10.64 4.08 3.76
CA TRP A 99 -12.07 4.01 4.00
C TRP A 99 -12.67 2.83 3.23
N LEU A 100 -13.91 2.44 3.56
CA LEU A 100 -14.59 1.31 2.92
C LEU A 100 -15.30 1.75 1.64
N ASN A 101 -15.15 0.97 0.58
CA ASN A 101 -15.92 1.13 -0.65
C ASN A 101 -17.14 0.22 -0.71
N GLY A 102 -17.12 -0.90 -0.01
CA GLY A 102 -18.29 -1.77 0.07
C GLY A 102 -17.99 -3.09 0.73
N THR A 103 -19.02 -3.93 0.72
CA THR A 103 -18.99 -5.30 1.25
C THR A 103 -19.62 -6.21 0.20
N ASP A 104 -19.05 -7.38 -0.04
CA ASP A 104 -19.64 -8.36 -0.94
C ASP A 104 -20.69 -9.26 -0.25
N ASN A 105 -21.28 -10.19 -1.02
CA ASN A 105 -22.31 -11.09 -0.53
C ASN A 105 -21.80 -12.10 0.53
N HIS A 106 -20.49 -12.23 0.70
CA HIS A 106 -19.87 -13.08 1.72
C HIS A 106 -19.49 -12.30 2.98
N GLY A 107 -19.74 -10.98 3.01
CA GLY A 107 -19.35 -10.11 4.12
C GLY A 107 -17.91 -9.63 4.03
N GLU A 108 -17.19 -9.90 2.93
CA GLU A 108 -15.82 -9.41 2.74
C GLU A 108 -15.86 -7.92 2.44
N ARG A 109 -15.02 -7.16 3.15
CA ARG A 109 -14.97 -5.70 3.06
C ARG A 109 -13.86 -5.27 2.12
N TYR A 110 -14.14 -4.26 1.29
CA TYR A 110 -13.18 -3.70 0.35
C TYR A 110 -12.90 -2.25 0.73
N MET A 111 -11.62 -1.91 0.87
CA MET A 111 -11.14 -0.62 1.31
C MET A 111 -10.31 0.07 0.23
N GLN A 112 -10.46 1.37 0.12
CA GLN A 112 -9.58 2.22 -0.67
C GLN A 112 -8.43 2.71 0.20
N LEU A 113 -7.20 2.56 -0.31
CA LEU A 113 -5.97 2.90 0.41
C LEU A 113 -5.31 4.16 -0.16
N VAL A 114 -4.78 4.96 0.75
CA VAL A 114 -3.86 6.06 0.47
C VAL A 114 -2.62 5.83 1.34
N HIS A 115 -1.51 5.44 0.71
CA HIS A 115 -0.30 5.09 1.44
C HIS A 115 0.99 5.20 0.62
N LEU A 116 2.11 5.17 1.33
CA LEU A 116 3.43 4.99 0.76
C LEU A 116 3.90 3.55 0.97
N THR A 117 4.12 2.82 -0.12
CA THR A 117 4.58 1.42 -0.11
C THR A 117 6.06 1.33 -0.43
N GLY A 118 6.64 0.15 -0.20
CA GLY A 118 8.06 -0.14 -0.44
C GLY A 118 8.85 -0.12 0.86
N GLY A 119 10.16 0.06 0.74
CA GLY A 119 11.07 0.12 1.87
C GLY A 119 12.21 1.11 1.61
N PRO A 120 13.18 1.18 2.54
CA PRO A 120 14.34 2.07 2.41
C PRO A 120 14.98 1.97 1.02
N GLY A 121 15.10 3.11 0.33
CA GLY A 121 15.66 3.19 -1.02
C GLY A 121 14.70 2.90 -2.19
N ASN A 122 13.45 2.48 -1.93
CA ASN A 122 12.51 2.09 -2.99
C ASN A 122 11.03 2.35 -2.64
N TYR A 123 10.69 3.59 -2.27
CA TYR A 123 9.32 3.98 -1.96
C TYR A 123 8.48 4.31 -3.21
N SER A 124 7.19 3.97 -3.15
CA SER A 124 6.19 4.25 -4.18
C SER A 124 4.85 4.66 -3.56
N PHE A 125 4.24 5.72 -4.08
CA PHE A 125 2.97 6.23 -3.60
C PHE A 125 1.79 5.73 -4.43
N PHE A 126 0.75 5.26 -3.75
CA PHE A 126 -0.51 4.80 -4.34
C PHE A 126 -1.70 5.41 -3.60
N SER A 127 -2.64 6.01 -4.34
CA SER A 127 -3.70 6.84 -3.74
C SER A 127 -5.12 6.38 -4.02
N THR A 128 -5.30 5.29 -4.76
CA THR A 128 -6.62 4.81 -5.20
C THR A 128 -6.64 3.29 -5.38
N SER A 129 -5.78 2.55 -4.68
CA SER A 129 -5.82 1.09 -4.75
C SER A 129 -6.94 0.58 -3.86
N VAL A 130 -7.83 -0.23 -4.42
CA VAL A 130 -8.87 -0.93 -3.68
C VAL A 130 -8.38 -2.34 -3.37
N GLN A 131 -8.40 -2.70 -2.09
CA GLN A 131 -7.97 -4.00 -1.59
C GLN A 131 -9.04 -4.61 -0.68
N ARG A 132 -9.04 -5.93 -0.55
CA ARG A 132 -9.84 -6.60 0.48
C ARG A 132 -9.24 -6.30 1.85
N GLN A 133 -10.09 -5.95 2.82
CA GLN A 133 -9.67 -5.64 4.18
C GLN A 133 -9.07 -6.90 4.84
N PRO A 134 -7.84 -6.84 5.36
CA PRO A 134 -7.24 -7.99 6.01
C PRO A 134 -7.89 -8.24 7.39
N PRO A 135 -7.92 -9.50 7.87
CA PRO A 135 -8.51 -9.85 9.17
C PRO A 135 -7.63 -9.51 10.40
N GLN A 136 -6.71 -8.54 10.28
CA GLN A 136 -5.60 -8.35 11.23
C GLN A 136 -5.96 -7.57 12.49
N THR A 137 -5.21 -7.82 13.57
CA THR A 137 -5.11 -6.97 14.76
C THR A 137 -4.29 -5.73 14.45
N VAL A 138 -4.97 -4.66 14.09
CA VAL A 138 -4.37 -3.39 13.68
C VAL A 138 -4.70 -2.30 14.70
N THR A 139 -3.79 -1.33 14.85
CA THR A 139 -4.13 -0.10 15.57
C THR A 139 -4.89 0.80 14.62
N LEU A 140 -6.09 1.25 15.02
CA LEU A 140 -6.98 2.07 14.22
C LEU A 140 -7.30 3.38 14.93
N TYR A 141 -7.27 4.48 14.19
CA TYR A 141 -7.73 5.78 14.64
C TYR A 141 -8.75 6.34 13.65
N GLU A 142 -9.89 6.80 14.16
CA GLU A 142 -10.91 7.45 13.35
C GLU A 142 -10.48 8.89 13.04
N LEU A 143 -10.37 9.24 11.75
CA LEU A 143 -10.19 10.64 11.35
C LEU A 143 -11.50 11.41 11.35
N GLY A 144 -12.62 10.70 11.17
CA GLY A 144 -13.96 11.25 11.08
C GLY A 144 -14.71 10.80 9.83
N THR A 145 -15.93 11.32 9.64
CA THR A 145 -16.76 11.03 8.48
C THR A 145 -16.59 12.12 7.43
N PHE A 146 -16.17 11.74 6.23
CA PHE A 146 -15.85 12.66 5.14
C PHE A 146 -16.76 12.44 3.93
N THR A 147 -17.21 13.54 3.33
CA THR A 147 -17.87 13.55 2.02
C THR A 147 -16.90 13.14 0.91
N ARG A 148 -17.43 12.81 -0.29
CA ARG A 148 -16.59 12.51 -1.44
C ARG A 148 -15.60 13.63 -1.77
N ALA A 149 -16.07 14.88 -1.82
CA ALA A 149 -15.21 16.04 -2.10
C ALA A 149 -14.06 16.17 -1.08
N GLN A 150 -14.32 15.93 0.20
CA GLN A 150 -13.26 15.96 1.21
C GLN A 150 -12.29 14.78 1.08
N ARG A 151 -12.75 13.58 0.70
CA ARG A 151 -11.85 12.44 0.43
C ARG A 151 -10.97 12.69 -0.79
N ASP A 152 -11.51 13.30 -1.83
CA ASP A 152 -10.72 13.73 -2.99
C ASP A 152 -9.68 14.78 -2.57
N GLN A 153 -10.02 15.69 -1.64
CA GLN A 153 -9.08 16.63 -1.03
C GLN A 153 -7.98 15.92 -0.23
N ILE A 154 -8.30 14.89 0.56
CA ILE A 154 -7.31 14.05 1.26
C ILE A 154 -6.34 13.41 0.26
N ILE A 155 -6.84 12.83 -0.84
CA ILE A 155 -6.01 12.25 -1.91
C ILE A 155 -5.10 13.32 -2.54
N ALA A 156 -5.62 14.52 -2.78
CA ALA A 156 -4.85 15.62 -3.35
C ALA A 156 -3.73 16.09 -2.40
N LEU A 157 -4.02 16.23 -1.10
CA LEU A 157 -3.01 16.56 -0.07
C LEU A 157 -1.94 15.47 0.00
N ALA A 158 -2.34 14.19 0.02
CA ALA A 158 -1.44 13.05 0.05
C ALA A 158 -0.50 13.01 -1.16
N ARG A 159 -1.00 13.36 -2.36
CA ARG A 159 -0.20 13.50 -3.58
C ARG A 159 0.78 14.67 -3.53
N ALA A 160 0.43 15.74 -2.83
CA ALA A 160 1.24 16.96 -2.75
C ALA A 160 2.40 16.83 -1.76
N VAL A 161 2.29 15.95 -0.77
CA VAL A 161 3.39 15.66 0.17
C VAL A 161 4.58 15.08 -0.58
N ARG A 162 5.70 15.79 -0.50
CA ARG A 162 6.95 15.38 -1.14
C ARG A 162 7.60 14.23 -0.35
N PHE A 163 8.13 13.25 -1.07
CA PHE A 163 8.97 12.21 -0.49
C PHE A 163 10.07 11.85 -1.47
N ASP A 164 11.24 11.46 -0.95
CA ASP A 164 12.29 10.87 -1.76
C ASP A 164 12.08 9.37 -1.84
N LYS A 165 11.90 8.86 -3.07
CA LYS A 165 11.76 7.43 -3.33
C LYS A 165 12.98 6.63 -2.86
N ARG A 166 14.13 7.28 -2.78
CA ARG A 166 15.42 6.68 -2.38
C ARG A 166 15.77 6.95 -0.92
N SER A 167 14.86 7.54 -0.13
CA SER A 167 15.16 7.84 1.26
C SER A 167 15.45 6.58 2.07
N TYR A 168 16.46 6.67 2.94
CA TYR A 168 16.77 5.69 3.97
C TYR A 168 16.45 6.19 5.38
N VAL A 169 16.11 7.48 5.51
CA VAL A 169 15.88 8.14 6.81
C VAL A 169 14.43 8.55 7.01
N ASN A 170 13.71 8.89 5.94
CA ASN A 170 12.30 9.20 5.95
C ASN A 170 11.52 8.03 5.32
N ASN A 171 10.45 7.60 5.99
CA ASN A 171 9.70 6.40 5.60
C ASN A 171 8.19 6.69 5.49
N CYS A 172 7.36 5.65 5.41
CA CYS A 172 5.90 5.78 5.33
C CYS A 172 5.29 6.49 6.55
N GLN A 173 5.88 6.39 7.75
CA GLN A 173 5.42 7.09 8.95
C GLN A 173 5.70 8.58 8.85
N THR A 174 6.90 8.97 8.40
CA THR A 174 7.23 10.37 8.13
C THR A 174 6.28 10.96 7.10
N TRP A 175 6.05 10.23 6.01
CA TRP A 175 5.13 10.66 4.97
C TRP A 175 3.70 10.83 5.51
N LEU A 176 3.19 9.88 6.30
CA LEU A 176 1.85 9.99 6.89
C LEU A 176 1.74 11.18 7.84
N ARG A 177 2.77 11.46 8.65
CA ARG A 177 2.81 12.65 9.52
C ARG A 177 2.57 13.92 8.72
N ASP A 178 3.32 14.10 7.63
CA ASP A 178 3.19 15.27 6.76
C ASP A 178 1.81 15.34 6.10
N VAL A 179 1.20 14.21 5.74
CA VAL A 179 -0.16 14.18 5.20
C VAL A 179 -1.16 14.66 6.25
N LEU A 180 -1.07 14.15 7.48
CA LEU A 180 -1.98 14.57 8.55
C LEU A 180 -1.76 16.04 8.93
N GLU A 181 -0.52 16.54 8.94
CA GLU A 181 -0.25 17.97 9.13
C GLU A 181 -0.89 18.81 8.01
N ALA A 182 -0.81 18.37 6.76
CA ALA A 182 -1.47 19.02 5.63
C ALA A 182 -3.00 19.00 5.76
N MET A 183 -3.58 17.92 6.30
CA MET A 183 -5.01 17.84 6.61
C MET A 183 -5.42 18.79 7.74
N VAL A 184 -4.60 18.97 8.78
CA VAL A 184 -4.87 19.97 9.82
C VAL A 184 -4.84 21.38 9.22
N ASN A 185 -3.85 21.68 8.38
CA ASN A 185 -3.74 23.00 7.75
C ASN A 185 -4.88 23.30 6.75
N ALA A 186 -5.59 22.26 6.30
CA ALA A 186 -6.76 22.36 5.44
C ALA A 186 -8.09 22.28 6.21
N ASP A 187 -8.05 22.36 7.55
CA ASP A 187 -9.19 22.25 8.44
C ASP A 187 -10.03 20.96 8.25
N LEU A 188 -9.40 19.87 7.78
CA LEU A 188 -10.06 18.57 7.62
C LEU A 188 -10.08 17.76 8.93
N ILE A 189 -9.06 17.92 9.77
CA ILE A 189 -8.95 17.32 11.09
C ILE A 189 -8.40 18.34 12.08
N SER A 190 -8.60 18.12 13.38
CA SER A 190 -8.08 19.00 14.42
C SER A 190 -6.61 18.69 14.74
N ARG A 191 -5.89 19.69 15.26
CA ARG A 191 -4.54 19.51 15.82
C ARG A 191 -4.52 18.46 16.93
N ALA A 192 -5.52 18.49 17.82
CA ALA A 192 -5.64 17.57 18.93
C ALA A 192 -5.76 16.10 18.45
N LEU A 193 -6.48 15.85 17.35
CA LEU A 193 -6.60 14.51 16.78
C LEU A 193 -5.26 14.00 16.22
N LEU A 194 -4.48 14.87 15.57
CA LEU A 194 -3.12 14.51 15.14
C LEU A 194 -2.24 14.14 16.35
N GLU A 195 -2.28 14.93 17.42
CA GLU A 195 -1.50 14.66 18.64
C GLU A 195 -1.91 13.32 19.30
N GLU A 196 -3.20 13.00 19.31
CA GLU A 196 -3.72 11.70 19.78
C GLU A 196 -3.19 10.54 18.93
N ILE A 197 -3.21 10.68 17.60
CA ILE A 197 -2.69 9.67 16.68
C ILE A 197 -1.19 9.48 16.87
N ASP A 198 -0.42 10.57 16.98
CA ASP A 198 1.04 10.54 17.17
C ASP A 198 1.42 9.88 18.51
N ALA A 199 0.62 10.06 19.55
CA ALA A 199 0.82 9.39 20.83
C ALA A 199 0.64 7.86 20.75
N GLY A 200 -0.28 7.38 19.91
CA GLY A 200 -0.58 5.95 19.76
C GLY A 200 0.20 5.23 18.66
N ILE A 201 0.57 5.96 17.62
CA ILE A 201 1.40 5.51 16.51
C ILE A 201 2.51 6.55 16.41
N PRO A 202 3.66 6.37 17.09
CA PRO A 202 4.73 7.36 17.08
C PRO A 202 5.18 7.68 15.65
N LEU A 203 4.71 8.79 15.09
CA LEU A 203 4.97 9.17 13.70
C LEU A 203 6.30 9.92 13.67
N LYS A 204 7.20 9.52 12.78
CA LYS A 204 8.52 10.13 12.68
C LYS A 204 8.41 11.55 12.11
N THR A 205 9.05 12.52 12.76
CA THR A 205 9.26 13.85 12.18
C THR A 205 10.22 13.76 11.01
N ARG A 206 9.96 14.52 9.94
CA ARG A 206 10.85 14.59 8.78
C ARG A 206 12.21 15.13 9.17
N VAL A 207 13.25 14.44 8.70
CA VAL A 207 14.64 14.88 8.84
C VAL A 207 15.24 15.18 7.45
N PRO A 208 16.28 16.01 7.35
CA PRO A 208 17.01 16.17 6.10
C PRO A 208 17.51 14.82 5.59
N GLU A 209 17.42 14.60 4.27
CA GLU A 209 18.02 13.42 3.65
C GLU A 209 19.53 13.41 3.92
N LEU A 210 20.08 12.23 4.19
CA LEU A 210 21.53 12.09 4.26
C LEU A 210 22.10 12.38 2.86
N PRO A 211 23.31 12.97 2.77
CA PRO A 211 24.02 13.05 1.50
C PRO A 211 24.03 11.64 0.90
N ALA A 212 23.67 11.50 -0.37
CA ALA A 212 23.84 10.23 -1.07
C ALA A 212 25.29 9.82 -0.86
N ASP A 213 25.49 8.74 -0.10
CA ASP A 213 26.77 8.42 0.49
C ASP A 213 27.84 8.52 -0.59
N THR A 214 28.84 9.37 -0.37
CA THR A 214 30.13 9.37 -1.05
C THR A 214 30.85 8.07 -0.69
N SER A 215 30.25 6.95 -1.06
CA SER A 215 30.79 5.61 -0.96
C SER A 215 31.84 5.48 -2.06
N ALA A 216 33.00 6.07 -1.76
CA ALA A 216 34.26 5.81 -2.42
C ALA A 216 34.78 4.41 -2.05
#